data_AF-A0A811KZ97-F1
#
_entry.id   AF-A0A811KZ97-F1
#
_cell.length_a   1.000
_cell.length_b   1.000
_cell.length_c   1.000
_cell.angle_alpha   90.00
_cell.angle_beta   90.00
_cell.angle_gamma   90.00
#
_symmetry.space_group_name_H-M   'P 1'
#
loop_
_entity.id
_entity.type
_entity.pdbx_description
1 polymer ?
#
loop_
_entity_poly.entity_id
_entity_poly.type
_entity_poly.pdbx_seq_one_letter_code
_entity_poly.pdbx_strand_id
1 'polypeptide(L)'
;MMILTLKDLITTVTEYLEYGKSVDMVVRFNNSMSMPNITICMPQSQIQSFMDFSPLRNLSSNEERTAYWNGKIDDAMSQIKTKEVFLTSKWPAEFLFDVFDVIQTVYMKEITTTNTIAQMLMFSVRMADEKKRNKIKKYTELFDKLDVSIEDARQKAGEEALAYQMRRLQRLTKNDDLKIKTWPKITWLSQEEFCFQPAFHDDTPVDFQGTFFTFTTVLNMKNLLTDDLDCPTADVSGRPSSFWRYHLNHGRDNNGVVEDLCFGDRHDVTTTVKAYYRMLEDENDEEETICKEYEEGEEVECHAKCRKALIQENLDCTPITLEYLAVDETELKVYPRCNYSNLKMIEPSNITDTETACRAECHRDCNYIKYDVKKGVARHTSAIIAQTRAKSNSAEMAKLVQELGQDVPHNELTVNFLFTSFEYMDCEQDWETSWVEFIGNVGGVLGLWLGLSALSVIQSVVWIYNMFRPEKKVEKVEDEDGTFSSNPFGDVTLSQNPFGGADEDLKRRRKISNTTAT
;
A
#
# COMPACT_ATOMS: atom_id res chain seq x y z
N MET A 1 -45.20 13.93 35.65
CA MET A 1 -43.86 14.55 35.52
C MET A 1 -42.75 13.51 35.58
N MET A 2 -42.55 12.82 36.70
CA MET A 2 -41.44 11.84 36.84
C MET A 2 -41.34 10.81 35.70
N ILE A 3 -42.47 10.24 35.26
CA ILE A 3 -42.54 9.28 34.14
C ILE A 3 -42.12 9.91 32.79
N LEU A 4 -42.44 11.19 32.56
CA LEU A 4 -42.04 11.90 31.34
C LEU A 4 -40.54 12.20 31.34
N THR A 5 -40.00 12.63 32.49
CA THR A 5 -38.54 12.80 32.66
C THR A 5 -37.77 11.51 32.42
N LEU A 6 -38.28 10.39 32.94
CA LEU A 6 -37.63 9.09 32.75
C LEU A 6 -37.67 8.67 31.28
N LYS A 7 -38.81 8.92 30.60
CA LYS A 7 -38.94 8.66 29.17
C LYS A 7 -37.96 9.50 28.36
N ASP A 8 -37.94 10.82 28.57
CA ASP A 8 -37.06 11.74 27.83
C ASP A 8 -35.58 11.44 28.10
N LEU A 9 -35.21 11.14 29.35
CA LEU A 9 -33.85 10.73 29.71
C LEU A 9 -33.45 9.41 29.03
N ILE A 10 -34.33 8.41 29.03
CA ILE A 10 -34.10 7.15 28.32
C ILE A 10 -33.95 7.43 26.83
N THR A 11 -34.79 8.28 26.24
CA THR A 11 -34.72 8.64 24.81
C THR A 11 -33.40 9.34 24.48
N THR A 12 -32.93 10.31 25.28
CA THR A 12 -31.63 10.96 25.06
C THR A 12 -30.46 9.99 25.19
N VAL A 13 -30.54 9.03 26.13
CA VAL A 13 -29.51 7.99 26.28
C VAL A 13 -29.55 7.01 25.10
N THR A 14 -30.73 6.60 24.64
CA THR A 14 -30.84 5.72 23.47
C THR A 14 -30.41 6.43 22.20
N GLU A 15 -30.76 7.71 22.01
CA GLU A 15 -30.30 8.51 20.87
C GLU A 15 -28.78 8.67 20.86
N TYR A 16 -28.16 8.93 22.02
CA TYR A 16 -26.71 8.96 22.14
C TYR A 16 -26.04 7.61 21.83
N LEU A 17 -26.71 6.49 22.12
CA LEU A 17 -26.21 5.14 21.87
C LEU A 17 -26.51 4.64 20.44
N GLU A 18 -27.57 5.13 19.80
CA GLU A 18 -28.00 4.69 18.46
C GLU A 18 -27.51 5.61 17.32
N TYR A 19 -27.31 6.91 17.58
CA TYR A 19 -26.86 7.90 16.60
C TYR A 19 -25.50 8.50 17.01
N GLY A 20 -24.43 7.74 16.78
CA GLY A 20 -23.08 8.18 17.10
C GLY A 20 -22.47 9.13 16.06
N LYS A 21 -22.88 9.06 14.80
CA LYS A 21 -22.12 9.68 13.69
C LYS A 21 -23.03 10.48 12.76
N SER A 22 -22.64 11.73 12.50
CA SER A 22 -23.22 12.62 11.51
C SER A 22 -22.27 12.77 10.31
N VAL A 23 -22.80 13.15 9.15
CA VAL A 23 -22.01 13.40 7.95
C VAL A 23 -22.30 14.81 7.45
N ASP A 24 -21.29 15.67 7.44
CA ASP A 24 -21.35 16.97 6.78
C ASP A 24 -20.89 16.83 5.32
N MET A 25 -21.63 17.45 4.42
CA MET A 25 -21.36 17.43 2.98
C MET A 25 -21.29 18.85 2.45
N VAL A 26 -20.07 19.31 2.16
CA VAL A 26 -19.82 20.67 1.70
C VAL A 26 -19.22 20.63 0.30
N VAL A 27 -19.81 21.36 -0.64
CA VAL A 27 -19.19 21.56 -1.96
C VAL A 27 -18.06 22.59 -1.83
N ARG A 28 -16.83 22.18 -2.11
CA ARG A 28 -15.65 23.05 -2.11
C ARG A 28 -15.25 23.45 -3.53
N PHE A 29 -14.86 24.71 -3.66
CA PHE A 29 -14.28 25.28 -4.87
C PHE A 29 -12.82 25.63 -4.56
N ASN A 30 -11.88 24.89 -5.13
CA ASN A 30 -10.46 25.12 -4.91
C ASN A 30 -9.81 25.82 -6.11
N ASN A 31 -8.70 26.51 -5.85
CA ASN A 31 -7.89 27.14 -6.91
C ASN A 31 -6.80 26.19 -7.44
N SER A 32 -6.50 25.13 -6.70
CA SER A 32 -5.50 24.13 -7.08
C SER A 32 -5.88 22.73 -6.59
N MET A 33 -5.30 21.70 -7.19
CA MET A 33 -5.44 20.30 -6.75
C MET A 33 -4.08 19.69 -6.46
N SER A 34 -4.02 18.74 -5.52
CA SER A 34 -2.82 17.91 -5.38
C SER A 34 -2.62 17.07 -6.64
N MET A 35 -1.36 16.71 -6.91
CA MET A 35 -1.05 15.82 -8.02
C MET A 35 -1.64 14.44 -7.71
N PRO A 36 -2.48 13.86 -8.58
CA PRO A 36 -2.95 12.49 -8.38
C PRO A 36 -1.78 11.52 -8.47
N ASN A 37 -1.83 10.45 -7.67
CA ASN A 37 -0.89 9.34 -7.78
C ASN A 37 -1.28 8.52 -9.02
N ILE A 38 -0.74 8.87 -10.17
CA ILE A 38 -1.06 8.19 -11.44
C ILE A 38 -0.18 6.96 -11.59
N THR A 39 -0.74 5.76 -11.52
CA THR A 39 -0.06 4.53 -11.92
C THR A 39 -0.39 4.20 -13.37
N ILE A 40 0.61 3.96 -14.20
CA ILE A 40 0.46 3.49 -15.57
C ILE A 40 0.97 2.06 -15.63
N CYS A 41 0.14 1.13 -16.09
CA CYS A 41 0.47 -0.27 -16.28
C CYS A 41 0.49 -0.60 -17.77
N MET A 42 1.60 -1.15 -18.24
CA MET A 42 1.77 -1.63 -19.61
C MET A 42 1.93 -3.16 -19.62
N PRO A 43 1.34 -3.86 -20.60
CA PRO A 43 1.57 -5.28 -20.77
C PRO A 43 3.05 -5.61 -20.94
N GLN A 44 3.50 -6.69 -20.30
CA GLN A 44 4.90 -7.08 -20.30
C GLN A 44 5.43 -7.36 -21.71
N SER A 45 4.60 -7.90 -22.60
CA SER A 45 4.94 -8.16 -24.01
C SER A 45 5.38 -6.90 -24.76
N GLN A 46 4.83 -5.73 -24.41
CA GLN A 46 5.19 -4.45 -25.01
C GLN A 46 6.58 -4.01 -24.57
N ILE A 47 6.88 -4.12 -23.29
CA ILE A 47 8.21 -3.85 -22.73
C ILE A 47 9.25 -4.74 -23.41
N GLN A 48 8.91 -6.03 -23.57
CA GLN A 48 9.79 -7.01 -24.16
C GLN A 48 10.05 -6.79 -25.66
N SER A 49 9.16 -6.10 -26.37
CA SER A 49 9.32 -5.81 -27.80
C SER A 49 10.57 -4.98 -28.13
N PHE A 50 11.12 -4.23 -27.18
CA PHE A 50 12.33 -3.44 -27.40
C PHE A 50 13.63 -4.24 -27.23
N MET A 51 13.55 -5.50 -26.82
CA MET A 51 14.72 -6.35 -26.73
C MET A 51 15.09 -6.91 -28.11
N ASP A 52 16.38 -6.85 -28.44
CA ASP A 52 16.91 -7.42 -29.67
C ASP A 52 17.27 -8.89 -29.48
N PHE A 53 16.34 -9.78 -29.85
CA PHE A 53 16.57 -11.22 -29.86
C PHE A 53 17.20 -11.73 -31.17
N SER A 54 17.52 -10.85 -32.12
CA SER A 54 18.11 -11.24 -33.42
C SER A 54 19.41 -12.07 -33.28
N PRO A 55 20.32 -11.78 -32.34
CA PRO A 55 21.52 -12.59 -32.14
C PRO A 55 21.22 -14.05 -31.82
N LEU A 56 20.13 -14.33 -31.10
CA LEU A 56 19.70 -15.70 -30.77
C LEU A 56 19.05 -16.42 -31.96
N ARG A 57 18.34 -15.68 -32.82
CA ARG A 57 17.66 -16.24 -34.01
C ARG A 57 18.65 -16.80 -35.03
N ASN A 58 19.87 -16.26 -35.07
CA ASN A 58 20.92 -16.71 -35.98
C ASN A 58 21.67 -17.96 -35.49
N LEU A 59 21.42 -18.43 -34.26
CA LEU A 59 22.07 -19.61 -33.68
C LEU A 59 21.24 -20.87 -33.92
N SER A 60 21.95 -21.94 -34.30
CA SER A 60 21.36 -23.15 -34.86
C SER A 60 20.86 -24.13 -33.79
N SER A 61 21.48 -24.15 -32.62
CA SER A 61 21.11 -25.03 -31.50
C SER A 61 20.72 -24.27 -30.23
N ASN A 62 19.90 -24.90 -29.39
CA ASN A 62 19.54 -24.34 -28.08
C ASN A 62 20.75 -24.24 -27.12
N GLU A 63 21.74 -25.12 -27.29
CA GLU A 63 22.98 -25.10 -26.50
C GLU A 63 23.83 -23.88 -26.85
N GLU A 64 24.00 -23.58 -28.13
CA GLU A 64 24.69 -22.38 -28.61
C GLU A 64 24.02 -21.09 -28.11
N ARG A 65 22.68 -21.05 -28.17
CA ARG A 65 21.90 -19.90 -27.65
C ARG A 65 22.12 -19.71 -26.15
N THR A 66 22.09 -20.80 -25.39
CA THR A 66 22.28 -20.77 -23.93
C THR A 66 23.71 -20.34 -23.58
N ALA A 67 24.72 -20.86 -24.28
CA ALA A 67 26.12 -20.51 -24.06
C ALA A 67 26.40 -19.03 -24.40
N TYR A 68 25.85 -18.54 -25.52
CA TYR A 68 25.95 -17.12 -25.89
C TYR A 68 25.34 -16.23 -24.82
N TRP A 69 24.11 -16.53 -24.41
CA TRP A 69 23.36 -15.75 -23.43
C TRP A 69 24.06 -15.72 -22.07
N ASN A 70 24.48 -16.89 -21.58
CA ASN A 70 25.20 -16.99 -20.31
C ASN A 70 26.55 -16.27 -20.37
N GLY A 71 27.29 -16.35 -21.48
CA GLY A 71 28.53 -15.61 -21.67
C GLY A 71 28.33 -14.10 -21.57
N LYS A 72 27.28 -13.55 -22.18
CA LYS A 72 26.94 -12.12 -22.09
C LYS A 72 26.57 -11.69 -20.67
N ILE A 73 25.83 -12.53 -19.96
CA ILE A 73 25.48 -12.28 -18.56
C ILE A 73 26.73 -12.28 -17.68
N ASP A 74 27.60 -13.29 -17.83
CA ASP A 74 28.80 -13.43 -17.01
C ASP A 74 29.80 -12.29 -17.29
N ASP A 75 29.92 -11.86 -18.55
CA ASP A 75 30.67 -10.66 -18.93
C ASP A 75 30.11 -9.42 -18.23
N ALA A 76 28.79 -9.21 -18.25
CA ALA A 76 28.15 -8.08 -17.58
C ALA A 76 28.37 -8.10 -16.06
N MET A 77 28.17 -9.26 -15.43
CA MET A 77 28.40 -9.45 -14.00
C MET A 77 29.86 -9.22 -13.60
N SER A 78 30.82 -9.53 -14.47
CA SER A 78 32.25 -9.28 -14.22
C SER A 78 32.64 -7.79 -14.22
N GLN A 79 31.90 -6.98 -14.98
CA GLN A 79 32.10 -5.54 -15.10
C GLN A 79 31.50 -4.79 -13.90
N ILE A 80 30.40 -5.31 -13.35
CA ILE A 80 29.70 -4.69 -12.22
C ILE A 80 30.35 -5.12 -10.90
N LYS A 81 31.17 -4.23 -10.32
CA LYS A 81 31.93 -4.51 -9.09
C LYS A 81 31.44 -3.76 -7.85
N THR A 82 30.71 -2.66 -8.02
CA THR A 82 30.19 -1.84 -6.91
C THR A 82 28.73 -1.52 -7.11
N LYS A 83 28.07 -1.13 -6.01
CA LYS A 83 26.68 -0.65 -6.01
C LYS A 83 26.46 0.49 -7.00
N GLU A 84 27.36 1.50 -7.02
CA GLU A 84 27.16 2.64 -7.91
C GLU A 84 27.26 2.24 -9.39
N VAL A 85 28.17 1.31 -9.73
CA VAL A 85 28.28 0.81 -11.11
C VAL A 85 27.02 0.05 -11.49
N PHE A 86 26.46 -0.77 -10.59
CA PHE A 86 25.21 -1.48 -10.84
C PHE A 86 24.05 -0.51 -11.18
N LEU A 87 23.91 0.56 -10.39
CA LEU A 87 22.80 1.52 -10.53
C LEU A 87 22.98 2.51 -11.67
N THR A 88 24.21 2.90 -12.00
CA THR A 88 24.47 3.98 -12.99
C THR A 88 24.83 3.46 -14.37
N SER A 89 25.47 2.29 -14.47
CA SER A 89 25.87 1.74 -15.78
C SER A 89 24.66 1.27 -16.57
N LYS A 90 24.76 1.35 -17.89
CA LYS A 90 23.75 0.81 -18.81
C LYS A 90 23.87 -0.71 -18.84
N TRP A 91 22.76 -1.40 -18.68
CA TRP A 91 22.73 -2.86 -18.72
C TRP A 91 22.63 -3.39 -20.15
N PRO A 92 23.37 -4.46 -20.50
CA PRO A 92 23.09 -5.18 -21.74
C PRO A 92 21.70 -5.82 -21.66
N ALA A 93 21.03 -5.96 -22.80
CA ALA A 93 19.65 -6.42 -22.87
C ALA A 93 19.49 -7.83 -22.29
N GLU A 94 20.50 -8.69 -22.47
CA GLU A 94 20.51 -10.05 -21.93
C GLU A 94 20.49 -10.06 -20.41
N PHE A 95 21.33 -9.23 -19.78
CA PHE A 95 21.38 -9.09 -18.32
C PHE A 95 20.08 -8.48 -17.78
N LEU A 96 19.56 -7.44 -18.44
CA LEU A 96 18.30 -6.81 -18.08
C LEU A 96 17.14 -7.82 -18.05
N PHE A 97 16.99 -8.62 -19.10
CA PHE A 97 15.94 -9.64 -19.18
C PHE A 97 16.07 -10.70 -18.09
N ASP A 98 17.30 -11.10 -17.80
CA ASP A 98 17.58 -12.14 -16.83
C ASP A 98 17.24 -11.68 -15.41
N VAL A 99 17.55 -10.42 -15.08
CA VAL A 99 17.11 -9.75 -13.85
C VAL A 99 15.59 -9.60 -13.81
N PHE A 100 14.96 -9.17 -14.91
CA PHE A 100 13.50 -9.08 -15.02
C PHE A 100 12.82 -10.42 -14.70
N ASP A 101 13.27 -11.51 -15.33
CA ASP A 101 12.71 -12.85 -15.12
C ASP A 101 12.84 -13.33 -13.67
N VAL A 102 13.96 -13.00 -13.00
CA VAL A 102 14.14 -13.28 -11.57
C VAL A 102 13.14 -12.50 -10.73
N ILE A 103 13.07 -11.18 -10.90
CA ILE A 103 12.16 -10.32 -10.13
C ILE A 103 10.71 -10.76 -10.34
N GLN A 104 10.29 -10.96 -11.59
CA GLN A 104 8.94 -11.45 -11.93
C GLN A 104 8.63 -12.78 -11.28
N THR A 105 9.57 -13.73 -11.32
CA THR A 105 9.36 -15.06 -10.75
C THR A 105 9.17 -14.96 -9.25
N VAL A 106 9.98 -14.15 -8.55
CA VAL A 106 9.85 -14.01 -7.09
C VAL A 106 8.55 -13.26 -6.74
N TYR A 107 8.27 -12.12 -7.37
CA TYR A 107 7.01 -11.38 -7.16
C TYR A 107 5.78 -12.24 -7.41
N MET A 108 5.80 -13.08 -8.44
CA MET A 108 4.72 -14.01 -8.74
C MET A 108 4.50 -15.00 -7.61
N LYS A 109 5.57 -15.57 -7.07
CA LYS A 109 5.49 -16.59 -6.00
C LYS A 109 5.20 -16.01 -4.63
N GLU A 110 5.63 -14.78 -4.37
CA GLU A 110 5.51 -14.16 -3.05
C GLU A 110 4.32 -13.22 -2.92
N ILE A 111 3.82 -12.63 -4.00
CA ILE A 111 2.78 -11.59 -3.92
C ILE A 111 1.55 -11.92 -4.78
N THR A 112 1.72 -12.43 -6.01
CA THR A 112 0.56 -12.50 -6.92
C THR A 112 -0.29 -13.76 -6.75
N THR A 113 0.27 -14.86 -6.24
CA THR A 113 -0.50 -16.09 -6.09
C THR A 113 -1.39 -16.07 -4.86
N THR A 114 -2.63 -16.54 -5.04
CA THR A 114 -3.48 -16.99 -3.94
C THR A 114 -2.87 -18.24 -3.31
N ASN A 115 -2.90 -18.34 -1.98
CA ASN A 115 -2.22 -19.38 -1.21
C ASN A 115 -0.70 -19.38 -1.44
N THR A 116 -0.08 -18.26 -1.07
CA THR A 116 1.34 -17.98 -1.27
C THR A 116 2.25 -19.09 -0.70
N ILE A 117 1.98 -19.56 0.53
CA ILE A 117 2.78 -20.61 1.18
C ILE A 117 2.82 -21.89 0.34
N ALA A 118 1.66 -22.39 -0.11
CA ALA A 118 1.61 -23.62 -0.89
C ALA A 118 2.36 -23.48 -2.24
N GLN A 119 2.27 -22.31 -2.88
CA GLN A 119 2.96 -22.04 -4.13
C GLN A 119 4.49 -21.95 -3.94
N MET A 120 4.95 -21.33 -2.85
CA MET A 120 6.37 -21.29 -2.50
C MET A 120 6.91 -22.70 -2.20
N LEU A 121 6.17 -23.51 -1.42
CA LEU A 121 6.52 -24.90 -1.13
C LEU A 121 6.58 -25.74 -2.42
N MET A 122 5.56 -25.66 -3.28
CA MET A 122 5.58 -26.35 -4.57
C MET A 122 6.75 -25.91 -5.45
N PHE A 123 7.04 -24.60 -5.49
CA PHE A 123 8.16 -24.05 -6.23
C PHE A 123 9.51 -24.58 -5.71
N SER A 124 9.63 -24.88 -4.41
CA SER A 124 10.86 -25.42 -3.83
C SER A 124 11.17 -26.87 -4.23
N VAL A 125 10.14 -27.69 -4.43
CA VAL A 125 10.30 -29.13 -4.72
C VAL A 125 10.24 -29.47 -6.21
N ARG A 126 9.57 -28.66 -7.02
CA ARG A 126 9.28 -29.04 -8.41
C ARG A 126 10.56 -29.04 -9.27
N MET A 127 10.88 -30.18 -9.87
CA MET A 127 12.08 -30.32 -10.73
C MET A 127 12.06 -29.35 -11.94
N ALA A 128 10.87 -29.07 -12.49
CA ALA A 128 10.72 -28.13 -13.61
C ALA A 128 11.19 -26.70 -13.27
N ASP A 129 11.20 -26.31 -12.00
CA ASP A 129 11.60 -24.98 -11.54
C ASP A 129 13.05 -24.90 -11.07
N GLU A 130 13.81 -26.00 -11.11
CA GLU A 130 15.20 -26.04 -10.62
C GLU A 130 16.08 -24.96 -11.27
N LYS A 131 15.94 -24.77 -12.58
CA LYS A 131 16.65 -23.71 -13.31
C LYS A 131 16.31 -22.31 -12.80
N LYS A 132 15.03 -22.06 -12.49
CA LYS A 132 14.56 -20.76 -11.96
C LYS A 132 15.10 -20.53 -10.54
N ARG A 133 15.09 -21.56 -9.68
CA ARG A 133 15.66 -21.47 -8.33
C ARG A 133 17.16 -21.18 -8.34
N ASN A 134 17.92 -21.89 -9.18
CA ASN A 134 19.36 -21.66 -9.32
C ASN A 134 19.66 -20.25 -9.83
N LYS A 135 18.81 -19.74 -10.72
CA LYS A 135 18.89 -18.36 -11.22
C LYS A 135 18.64 -17.34 -10.11
N ILE A 136 17.55 -17.48 -9.36
CA ILE A 136 17.25 -16.62 -8.21
C ILE A 136 18.45 -16.59 -7.26
N LYS A 137 18.98 -17.76 -6.89
CA LYS A 137 20.16 -17.88 -6.03
C LYS A 137 21.39 -17.13 -6.58
N LYS A 138 21.68 -17.28 -7.88
CA LYS A 138 22.80 -16.57 -8.55
C LYS A 138 22.66 -15.05 -8.42
N TYR A 139 21.45 -14.52 -8.62
CA TYR A 139 21.23 -13.06 -8.57
C TYR A 139 21.15 -12.53 -7.15
N THR A 140 20.56 -13.27 -6.21
CA THR A 140 20.55 -12.86 -4.80
C THR A 140 21.97 -12.79 -4.24
N GLU A 141 22.84 -13.75 -4.57
CA GLU A 141 24.26 -13.71 -4.20
C GLU A 141 25.00 -12.51 -4.83
N LEU A 142 24.65 -12.14 -6.06
CA LEU A 142 25.20 -10.95 -6.71
C LEU A 142 24.73 -9.67 -6.00
N PHE A 143 23.45 -9.57 -5.67
CA PHE A 143 22.87 -8.44 -4.96
C PHE A 143 23.50 -8.28 -3.58
N ASP A 144 23.68 -9.38 -2.84
CA ASP A 144 24.36 -9.40 -1.54
C ASP A 144 25.81 -8.91 -1.64
N LYS A 145 26.54 -9.39 -2.66
CA LYS A 145 27.94 -8.99 -2.89
C LYS A 145 28.07 -7.50 -3.19
N LEU A 146 27.06 -6.90 -3.82
CA LEU A 146 27.04 -5.51 -4.24
C LEU A 146 26.33 -4.59 -3.24
N ASP A 147 25.78 -5.13 -2.15
CA ASP A 147 24.92 -4.39 -1.21
C ASP A 147 23.73 -3.69 -1.90
N VAL A 148 23.14 -4.37 -2.87
CA VAL A 148 21.99 -3.91 -3.66
C VAL A 148 20.74 -4.57 -3.12
N SER A 149 19.70 -3.78 -2.81
CA SER A 149 18.41 -4.34 -2.42
C SER A 149 17.65 -4.87 -3.65
N ILE A 150 16.69 -5.76 -3.45
CA ILE A 150 15.82 -6.19 -4.56
C ILE A 150 15.03 -5.01 -5.14
N GLU A 151 14.73 -4.01 -4.31
CA GLU A 151 14.01 -2.80 -4.70
C GLU A 151 14.88 -1.91 -5.60
N ASP A 152 16.15 -1.73 -5.23
CA ASP A 152 17.15 -1.05 -6.07
C ASP A 152 17.26 -1.74 -7.45
N ALA A 153 17.31 -3.08 -7.46
CA ALA A 153 17.35 -3.87 -8.69
C ALA A 153 16.06 -3.73 -9.52
N ARG A 154 14.89 -3.64 -8.87
CA ARG A 154 13.59 -3.46 -9.52
C ARG A 154 13.45 -2.08 -10.15
N GLN A 155 13.80 -1.03 -9.42
CA GLN A 155 13.82 0.33 -9.95
C GLN A 155 14.74 0.41 -11.16
N LYS A 156 15.98 -0.06 -11.01
CA LYS A 156 16.97 -0.02 -12.10
C LYS A 156 16.54 -0.83 -13.32
N ALA A 157 16.03 -2.05 -13.13
CA ALA A 157 15.54 -2.86 -14.23
C ALA A 157 14.41 -2.15 -14.97
N GLY A 158 13.40 -1.65 -14.24
CA GLY A 158 12.28 -0.99 -14.89
C GLY A 158 12.65 0.33 -15.57
N GLU A 159 13.55 1.14 -14.99
CA GLU A 159 14.07 2.35 -15.61
C GLU A 159 14.79 2.04 -16.95
N GLU A 160 15.68 1.05 -16.97
CA GLU A 160 16.38 0.64 -18.19
C GLU A 160 15.41 0.14 -19.26
N ALA A 161 14.41 -0.67 -18.88
CA ALA A 161 13.42 -1.18 -19.82
C ALA A 161 12.50 -0.08 -20.37
N LEU A 162 12.10 0.87 -19.52
CA LEU A 162 11.25 1.97 -19.92
C LEU A 162 12.00 3.00 -20.78
N ALA A 163 13.30 3.18 -20.55
CA ALA A 163 14.14 4.11 -21.32
C ALA A 163 14.21 3.81 -22.82
N TYR A 164 13.99 2.55 -23.25
CA TYR A 164 13.99 2.19 -24.68
C TYR A 164 12.75 2.66 -25.44
N GLN A 165 11.61 2.79 -24.75
CA GLN A 165 10.29 3.02 -25.37
C GLN A 165 9.70 4.39 -25.01
N MET A 166 10.02 4.91 -23.82
CA MET A 166 9.46 6.16 -23.34
C MET A 166 10.06 7.34 -24.10
N ARG A 167 9.20 8.11 -24.76
CA ARG A 167 9.56 9.33 -25.49
C ARG A 167 9.34 10.58 -24.66
N ARG A 168 8.28 10.58 -23.86
CA ARG A 168 7.89 11.71 -23.02
C ARG A 168 7.29 11.24 -21.72
N LEU A 169 7.73 11.84 -20.63
CA LEU A 169 7.13 11.72 -19.31
C LEU A 169 7.28 13.10 -18.69
N GLN A 170 6.25 13.94 -18.78
CA GLN A 170 6.40 15.35 -18.47
C GLN A 170 5.21 15.88 -17.68
N ARG A 171 5.53 16.54 -16.56
CA ARG A 171 4.59 17.40 -15.85
C ARG A 171 4.53 18.77 -16.53
N LEU A 172 3.31 19.23 -16.80
CA LEU A 172 3.02 20.52 -17.38
C LEU A 172 2.60 21.49 -16.27
N THR A 173 2.96 22.76 -16.45
CA THR A 173 2.56 23.83 -15.54
C THR A 173 1.95 24.97 -16.36
N LYS A 174 1.25 25.88 -15.70
CA LYS A 174 0.70 27.08 -16.37
C LYS A 174 1.77 27.99 -16.97
N ASN A 175 2.99 27.94 -16.41
CA ASN A 175 4.14 28.68 -16.90
C ASN A 175 5.03 27.77 -17.75
N ASP A 176 5.01 27.96 -19.07
CA ASP A 176 5.78 27.13 -20.02
C ASP A 176 7.30 27.14 -19.76
N ASP A 177 7.81 28.16 -19.08
CA ASP A 177 9.23 28.26 -18.71
C ASP A 177 9.60 27.37 -17.51
N LEU A 178 8.63 27.03 -16.65
CA LEU A 178 8.86 26.19 -15.48
C LEU A 178 8.83 24.72 -15.88
N LYS A 179 10.02 24.11 -15.96
CA LYS A 179 10.20 22.68 -16.26
C LYS A 179 10.45 21.90 -14.99
N ILE A 180 9.45 21.12 -14.57
CA ILE A 180 9.59 20.20 -13.43
C ILE A 180 10.25 18.92 -13.93
N LYS A 181 11.35 18.53 -13.28
CA LYS A 181 12.04 17.27 -13.59
C LYS A 181 11.16 16.10 -13.15
N THR A 182 11.01 15.15 -14.07
CA THR A 182 10.13 13.98 -13.94
C THR A 182 10.89 12.71 -14.28
N TRP A 183 10.64 11.64 -13.52
CA TRP A 183 11.22 10.32 -13.77
C TRP A 183 10.21 9.23 -13.40
N PRO A 184 10.33 8.02 -13.97
CA PRO A 184 9.45 6.92 -13.62
C PRO A 184 9.91 6.27 -12.31
N LYS A 185 9.02 6.17 -11.32
CA LYS A 185 9.17 5.32 -10.14
C LYS A 185 8.46 4.00 -10.44
N ILE A 186 9.20 2.91 -10.54
CA ILE A 186 8.62 1.60 -10.85
C ILE A 186 7.80 1.17 -9.64
N THR A 187 6.56 0.72 -9.84
CA THR A 187 5.68 0.30 -8.74
C THR A 187 5.37 -1.19 -8.79
N TRP A 188 5.47 -1.80 -9.97
CA TRP A 188 5.18 -3.21 -10.11
C TRP A 188 5.84 -3.84 -11.33
N LEU A 189 6.22 -5.11 -11.19
CA LEU A 189 6.91 -5.86 -12.21
C LEU A 189 6.47 -7.32 -12.12
N SER A 190 5.57 -7.75 -13.02
CA SER A 190 5.04 -9.12 -13.08
C SER A 190 5.22 -9.74 -14.47
N GLN A 191 4.79 -10.98 -14.63
CA GLN A 191 4.82 -11.68 -15.93
C GLN A 191 3.79 -11.11 -16.92
N GLU A 192 2.76 -10.45 -16.43
CA GLU A 192 1.63 -9.94 -17.23
C GLU A 192 1.78 -8.44 -17.49
N GLU A 193 2.19 -7.68 -16.47
CA GLU A 193 2.22 -6.23 -16.52
C GLU A 193 3.46 -5.63 -15.86
N PHE A 194 3.81 -4.46 -16.35
CA PHE A 194 4.84 -3.57 -15.85
C PHE A 194 4.19 -2.24 -15.49
N CYS A 195 4.26 -1.83 -14.23
CA CYS A 195 3.64 -0.58 -13.77
C CYS A 195 4.64 0.39 -13.16
N PHE A 196 4.40 1.67 -13.38
CA PHE A 196 5.19 2.76 -12.84
C PHE A 196 4.31 3.98 -12.55
N GLN A 197 4.79 4.82 -11.64
CA GLN A 197 4.23 6.12 -11.32
C GLN A 197 5.21 7.22 -11.76
N PRO A 198 4.74 8.37 -12.25
CA PRO A 198 5.61 9.52 -12.44
C PRO A 198 5.98 10.11 -11.08
N ALA A 199 7.28 10.20 -10.81
CA ALA A 199 7.81 10.96 -9.69
C ALA A 199 8.27 12.33 -10.15
N PHE A 200 8.11 13.32 -9.27
CA PHE A 200 8.39 14.73 -9.55
C PHE A 200 9.47 15.23 -8.59
N HIS A 201 10.28 16.18 -9.05
CA HIS A 201 11.26 16.82 -8.17
C HIS A 201 10.61 17.70 -7.09
N ASP A 202 9.40 18.17 -7.36
CA ASP A 202 8.63 19.08 -6.52
C ASP A 202 7.15 18.65 -6.57
N ASP A 203 6.52 18.62 -5.40
CA ASP A 203 5.11 18.22 -5.19
C ASP A 203 4.15 19.40 -5.23
N THR A 204 4.57 20.49 -5.90
CA THR A 204 3.71 21.65 -6.17
C THR A 204 2.32 21.21 -6.65
N PRO A 205 1.23 21.82 -6.19
CA PRO A 205 -0.10 21.47 -6.66
C PRO A 205 -0.33 21.94 -8.10
N VAL A 206 -1.34 21.36 -8.77
CA VAL A 206 -1.81 21.78 -10.09
C VAL A 206 -2.76 22.96 -9.91
N ASP A 207 -2.37 24.14 -10.38
CA ASP A 207 -3.08 25.42 -10.20
C ASP A 207 -3.85 25.89 -11.44
N PHE A 208 -4.03 25.00 -12.42
CA PHE A 208 -4.72 25.31 -13.67
C PHE A 208 -5.55 24.13 -14.19
N GLN A 209 -6.65 24.45 -14.86
CA GLN A 209 -7.48 23.48 -15.56
C GLN A 209 -6.89 23.22 -16.96
N GLY A 210 -6.86 21.96 -17.37
CA GLY A 210 -6.19 21.52 -18.60
C GLY A 210 -5.20 20.39 -18.35
N THR A 211 -4.38 20.10 -19.36
CA THR A 211 -3.40 19.00 -19.30
C THR A 211 -2.28 19.34 -18.32
N PHE A 212 -2.17 18.56 -17.25
CA PHE A 212 -1.14 18.72 -16.22
C PHE A 212 -0.03 17.67 -16.34
N PHE A 213 -0.27 16.59 -17.07
CA PHE A 213 0.73 15.54 -17.27
C PHE A 213 0.56 14.84 -18.62
N THR A 214 1.67 14.57 -19.29
CA THR A 214 1.72 13.88 -20.58
C THR A 214 2.72 12.73 -20.52
N PHE A 215 2.26 11.55 -20.96
CA PHE A 215 3.06 10.37 -21.18
C PHE A 215 3.01 9.98 -22.66
N THR A 216 4.17 9.73 -23.26
CA THR A 216 4.29 9.22 -24.63
C THR A 216 5.27 8.05 -24.66
N THR A 217 4.83 6.93 -25.21
CA THR A 217 5.65 5.74 -25.42
C THR A 217 5.50 5.24 -26.86
N VAL A 218 6.50 4.50 -27.34
CA VAL A 218 6.46 3.84 -28.64
C VAL A 218 6.51 2.33 -28.49
N LEU A 219 5.97 1.59 -29.45
CA LEU A 219 5.97 0.14 -29.53
C LEU A 219 6.88 -0.33 -30.66
N ASN A 220 7.67 -1.37 -30.43
CA ASN A 220 8.42 -2.02 -31.49
C ASN A 220 7.63 -3.20 -32.08
N MET A 221 6.75 -2.90 -33.05
CA MET A 221 5.91 -3.93 -33.67
C MET A 221 6.68 -5.08 -34.32
N LYS A 222 7.92 -4.87 -34.77
CA LYS A 222 8.70 -5.92 -35.49
C LYS A 222 9.14 -7.07 -34.58
N ASN A 223 9.28 -6.78 -33.30
CA ASN A 223 9.81 -7.71 -32.30
C ASN A 223 8.71 -8.21 -31.35
N LEU A 224 7.44 -7.87 -31.63
CA LEU A 224 6.33 -8.34 -30.84
C LEU A 224 6.21 -9.87 -30.97
N LEU A 225 6.11 -10.56 -29.84
CA LEU A 225 6.08 -12.02 -29.78
C LEU A 225 4.66 -12.58 -29.88
N THR A 226 3.65 -11.72 -29.76
CA THR A 226 2.23 -12.07 -29.76
C THR A 226 1.47 -11.24 -30.78
N ASP A 227 0.47 -11.84 -31.42
CA ASP A 227 -0.47 -11.13 -32.30
C ASP A 227 -1.58 -10.43 -31.49
N ASP A 228 -1.80 -10.88 -30.25
CA ASP A 228 -2.73 -10.28 -29.31
C ASP A 228 -1.97 -9.29 -28.43
N LEU A 229 -2.37 -8.02 -28.50
CA LEU A 229 -1.72 -6.91 -27.81
C LEU A 229 -2.75 -6.25 -26.90
N ASP A 230 -2.66 -6.54 -25.62
CA ASP A 230 -3.44 -5.81 -24.62
C ASP A 230 -3.05 -4.34 -24.62
N CYS A 231 -3.99 -3.47 -24.27
CA CYS A 231 -3.73 -2.03 -24.20
C CYS A 231 -3.30 -1.65 -22.78
N PRO A 232 -2.36 -0.70 -22.63
CA PRO A 232 -2.04 -0.12 -21.33
C PRO A 232 -3.27 0.39 -20.58
N THR A 233 -3.15 0.40 -19.26
CA THR A 233 -4.15 0.95 -18.35
C THR A 233 -3.52 2.02 -17.47
N ALA A 234 -4.34 2.92 -16.95
CA ALA A 234 -3.92 3.92 -15.98
C ALA A 234 -4.87 3.98 -14.80
N ASP A 235 -4.35 4.32 -13.63
CA ASP A 235 -5.11 4.45 -12.40
C ASP A 235 -4.69 5.73 -11.69
N VAL A 236 -5.60 6.67 -11.53
CA VAL A 236 -5.32 7.95 -10.85
C VAL A 236 -5.42 7.87 -9.33
N SER A 237 -5.86 6.73 -8.80
CA SER A 237 -5.97 6.48 -7.35
C SER A 237 -4.68 5.95 -6.72
N GLY A 238 -3.61 5.73 -7.50
CA GLY A 238 -2.29 5.41 -6.97
C GLY A 238 -2.02 3.96 -6.61
N ARG A 239 -2.94 3.03 -6.90
CA ARG A 239 -2.69 1.59 -6.69
C ARG A 239 -1.50 1.16 -7.54
N PRO A 240 -0.54 0.37 -7.01
CA PRO A 240 0.73 0.18 -7.70
C PRO A 240 0.65 -0.82 -8.87
N SER A 241 -0.45 -1.58 -9.02
CA SER A 241 -0.70 -2.47 -10.16
C SER A 241 -2.17 -2.85 -10.36
N SER A 242 -2.51 -3.45 -11.50
CA SER A 242 -3.85 -4.01 -11.73
C SER A 242 -4.18 -5.15 -10.75
N PHE A 243 -3.18 -5.89 -10.28
CA PHE A 243 -3.34 -6.94 -9.29
C PHE A 243 -4.05 -6.43 -8.04
N TRP A 244 -3.65 -5.25 -7.54
CA TRP A 244 -4.28 -4.62 -6.39
C TRP A 244 -5.75 -4.27 -6.60
N ARG A 245 -6.16 -3.95 -7.83
CA ARG A 245 -7.57 -3.70 -8.20
C ARG A 245 -8.44 -4.93 -7.92
N TYR A 246 -7.95 -6.11 -8.28
CA TYR A 246 -8.68 -7.37 -8.09
C TYR A 246 -8.62 -7.84 -6.63
N HIS A 247 -7.55 -7.50 -5.91
CA HIS A 247 -7.34 -7.93 -4.52
C HIS A 247 -8.08 -7.08 -3.48
N LEU A 248 -8.08 -5.75 -3.63
CA LEU A 248 -8.65 -4.84 -2.62
C LEU A 248 -10.19 -4.94 -2.54
N ASN A 249 -10.90 -5.27 -3.64
CA ASN A 249 -12.37 -5.26 -3.67
C ASN A 249 -13.00 -6.21 -4.70
N HIS A 250 -12.34 -7.33 -5.02
CA HIS A 250 -12.78 -8.27 -6.07
C HIS A 250 -13.07 -7.58 -7.42
N GLY A 251 -12.33 -6.51 -7.75
CA GLY A 251 -12.48 -5.76 -9.00
C GLY A 251 -13.78 -4.95 -9.13
N ARG A 252 -14.52 -4.70 -8.04
CA ARG A 252 -15.77 -3.94 -8.10
C ARG A 252 -15.60 -2.42 -8.05
N ASP A 253 -14.46 -1.94 -7.54
CA ASP A 253 -14.20 -0.51 -7.44
C ASP A 253 -13.30 -0.01 -8.57
N ASN A 254 -13.95 0.62 -9.56
CA ASN A 254 -13.30 1.28 -10.70
C ASN A 254 -12.94 2.75 -10.40
N ASN A 255 -12.82 3.14 -9.13
CA ASN A 255 -12.38 4.48 -8.75
C ASN A 255 -11.06 4.86 -9.46
N GLY A 256 -11.11 5.88 -10.32
CA GLY A 256 -9.94 6.41 -11.01
C GLY A 256 -9.31 5.52 -12.10
N VAL A 257 -9.93 4.40 -12.49
CA VAL A 257 -9.35 3.47 -13.47
C VAL A 257 -9.70 3.85 -14.91
N VAL A 258 -8.71 3.81 -15.79
CA VAL A 258 -8.86 4.00 -17.24
C VAL A 258 -8.25 2.81 -17.97
N GLU A 259 -9.08 2.14 -18.77
CA GLU A 259 -8.71 0.98 -19.58
C GLU A 259 -8.67 1.33 -21.07
N ASP A 260 -8.11 0.43 -21.87
CA ASP A 260 -7.93 0.51 -23.32
C ASP A 260 -7.21 1.79 -23.81
N LEU A 261 -6.02 2.08 -23.26
CA LEU A 261 -5.13 3.12 -23.76
C LEU A 261 -4.26 2.58 -24.91
N CYS A 262 -4.88 2.27 -26.04
CA CYS A 262 -4.23 1.56 -27.14
C CYS A 262 -3.28 2.45 -27.98
N PHE A 263 -2.22 1.82 -28.52
CA PHE A 263 -1.29 2.46 -29.46
C PHE A 263 -1.97 2.91 -30.76
N GLY A 264 -1.39 3.92 -31.39
CA GLY A 264 -1.91 4.53 -32.62
C GLY A 264 -2.90 5.66 -32.39
N ASP A 265 -3.31 5.86 -31.13
CA ASP A 265 -4.26 6.87 -30.71
C ASP A 265 -3.65 7.79 -29.64
N ARG A 266 -4.14 9.03 -29.62
CA ARG A 266 -3.93 9.95 -28.51
C ARG A 266 -5.13 9.85 -27.58
N HIS A 267 -4.88 9.57 -26.32
CA HIS A 267 -5.89 9.49 -25.26
C HIS A 267 -5.81 10.74 -24.39
N ASP A 268 -6.93 11.43 -24.24
CA ASP A 268 -7.08 12.54 -23.32
C ASP A 268 -7.93 12.06 -22.13
N VAL A 269 -7.27 11.76 -21.02
CA VAL A 269 -7.87 11.31 -19.76
C VAL A 269 -8.27 12.52 -18.93
N THR A 270 -9.57 12.76 -18.88
CA THR A 270 -10.19 13.80 -18.06
C THR A 270 -10.41 13.29 -16.66
N THR A 271 -9.74 13.90 -15.68
CA THR A 271 -9.85 13.58 -14.27
C THR A 271 -10.64 14.66 -13.54
N THR A 272 -11.66 14.24 -12.78
CA THR A 272 -12.40 15.09 -11.85
C THR A 272 -12.38 14.46 -10.46
N VAL A 273 -12.12 15.28 -9.44
CA VAL A 273 -12.31 14.85 -8.05
C VAL A 273 -13.80 14.94 -7.75
N LYS A 274 -14.46 13.80 -7.54
CA LYS A 274 -15.89 13.76 -7.18
C LYS A 274 -16.08 14.12 -5.73
N ALA A 275 -15.33 13.45 -4.86
CA ALA A 275 -15.44 13.67 -3.43
C ALA A 275 -14.14 13.39 -2.69
N TYR A 276 -13.94 14.11 -1.60
CA TYR A 276 -12.97 13.81 -0.56
C TYR A 276 -13.76 13.25 0.63
N TYR A 277 -13.42 12.05 1.09
CA TYR A 277 -14.06 11.44 2.25
C TYR A 277 -13.10 11.46 3.43
N ARG A 278 -13.57 11.95 4.57
CA ARG A 278 -12.93 11.86 5.89
C ARG A 278 -13.87 11.12 6.80
N MET A 279 -13.59 9.85 7.01
CA MET A 279 -14.38 8.99 7.87
C MET A 279 -13.72 8.90 9.25
N LEU A 280 -14.49 8.49 10.24
CA LEU A 280 -13.97 8.23 11.58
C LEU A 280 -13.71 6.73 11.73
N GLU A 281 -12.53 6.39 12.24
CA GLU A 281 -12.21 5.05 12.70
C GLU A 281 -13.09 4.71 13.93
N ASP A 282 -13.69 3.52 13.95
CA ASP A 282 -14.50 3.06 15.08
C ASP A 282 -13.69 2.11 15.95
N GLU A 283 -13.01 2.66 16.95
CA GLU A 283 -12.15 1.85 17.84
C GLU A 283 -12.94 0.85 18.71
N ASN A 284 -14.26 0.97 18.80
CA ASN A 284 -15.08 0.20 19.74
C ASN A 284 -15.76 -1.04 19.14
N ASP A 285 -15.76 -1.20 17.82
CA ASP A 285 -16.39 -2.34 17.14
C ASP A 285 -15.60 -2.80 15.91
N GLU A 286 -14.80 -3.86 16.08
CA GLU A 286 -14.00 -4.47 15.01
C GLU A 286 -14.88 -5.02 13.86
N GLU A 287 -16.14 -5.39 14.10
CA GLU A 287 -17.04 -5.91 13.05
C GLU A 287 -17.68 -4.78 12.22
N GLU A 288 -17.78 -3.56 12.76
CA GLU A 288 -18.35 -2.38 12.09
C GLU A 288 -17.28 -1.37 11.59
N THR A 289 -15.99 -1.64 11.81
CA THR A 289 -14.90 -0.77 11.34
C THR A 289 -14.81 -0.76 9.81
N ILE A 290 -15.23 0.36 9.19
CA ILE A 290 -15.26 0.52 7.73
C ILE A 290 -13.91 0.99 7.16
N CYS A 291 -13.14 1.71 7.97
CA CYS A 291 -11.86 2.32 7.57
C CYS A 291 -10.90 2.36 8.76
N LYS A 292 -9.62 2.52 8.45
CA LYS A 292 -8.54 2.69 9.43
C LYS A 292 -7.67 3.86 9.01
N GLU A 293 -7.15 4.63 9.95
CA GLU A 293 -6.17 5.67 9.62
C GLU A 293 -4.82 5.04 9.29
N TYR A 294 -4.28 5.42 8.13
CA TYR A 294 -2.99 4.99 7.63
C TYR A 294 -2.08 6.20 7.37
N GLU A 295 -0.77 6.03 7.49
CA GLU A 295 0.16 6.98 6.86
C GLU A 295 0.17 6.78 5.33
N GLU A 296 0.68 7.76 4.59
CA GLU A 296 0.65 7.76 3.13
C GLU A 296 1.29 6.48 2.55
N GLY A 297 0.49 5.69 1.84
CA GLY A 297 0.92 4.44 1.21
C GLY A 297 0.78 3.19 2.09
N GLU A 298 0.47 3.34 3.38
CA GLU A 298 0.39 2.19 4.29
C GLU A 298 -0.84 1.30 4.05
N GLU A 299 -1.94 1.82 3.49
CA GLU A 299 -3.10 0.99 3.10
C GLU A 299 -2.67 -0.13 2.14
N VAL A 300 -1.90 0.22 1.12
CA VAL A 300 -1.38 -0.72 0.13
C VAL A 300 -0.36 -1.67 0.77
N GLU A 301 0.44 -1.15 1.72
CA GLU A 301 1.41 -1.95 2.45
C GLU A 301 0.78 -2.89 3.47
N CYS A 302 -0.45 -2.65 3.97
CA CYS A 302 -1.10 -3.50 4.96
C CYS A 302 -1.15 -4.95 4.50
N HIS A 303 -1.58 -5.18 3.26
CA HIS A 303 -1.63 -6.51 2.67
C HIS A 303 -0.25 -7.13 2.45
N ALA A 304 0.77 -6.32 2.17
CA ALA A 304 2.15 -6.78 2.03
C ALA A 304 2.75 -7.16 3.39
N LYS A 305 2.54 -6.34 4.44
CA LYS A 305 2.90 -6.62 5.83
C LYS A 305 2.22 -7.89 6.34
N CYS A 306 0.93 -8.04 6.07
CA CYS A 306 0.14 -9.24 6.34
C CYS A 306 0.78 -10.49 5.72
N ARG A 307 1.13 -10.42 4.43
CA ARG A 307 1.72 -11.57 3.74
C ARG A 307 3.14 -11.89 4.21
N LYS A 308 3.94 -10.87 4.56
CA LYS A 308 5.25 -11.04 5.20
C LYS A 308 5.11 -11.85 6.50
N ALA A 309 4.18 -11.45 7.38
CA ALA A 309 3.94 -12.12 8.66
C ALA A 309 3.51 -13.58 8.46
N LEU A 310 2.57 -13.84 7.54
CA LEU A 310 2.12 -15.18 7.19
C LEU A 310 3.28 -16.10 6.76
N ILE A 311 4.20 -15.58 5.94
CA ILE A 311 5.36 -16.34 5.47
C ILE A 311 6.37 -16.56 6.59
N GLN A 312 6.62 -15.56 7.43
CA GLN A 312 7.53 -15.67 8.57
C GLN A 312 7.06 -16.71 9.59
N GLU A 313 5.77 -16.71 9.93
CA GLU A 313 5.19 -17.67 10.89
C GLU A 313 5.27 -19.12 10.41
N ASN A 314 5.06 -19.33 9.11
CA ASN A 314 5.01 -20.68 8.55
C ASN A 314 6.41 -21.16 8.13
N LEU A 315 7.13 -20.38 7.33
CA LEU A 315 8.37 -20.79 6.67
C LEU A 315 9.65 -20.36 7.40
N ASP A 316 9.54 -19.65 8.53
CA ASP A 316 10.67 -19.13 9.32
C ASP A 316 11.66 -18.29 8.49
N CYS A 317 11.16 -17.57 7.48
CA CYS A 317 11.99 -16.76 6.59
C CYS A 317 11.27 -15.48 6.10
N THR A 318 12.06 -14.48 5.70
CA THR A 318 11.54 -13.23 5.13
C THR A 318 11.53 -13.32 3.60
N PRO A 319 10.37 -13.08 2.94
CA PRO A 319 10.26 -13.00 1.49
C PRO A 319 11.19 -11.94 0.92
N ILE A 320 11.87 -12.23 -0.18
CA ILE A 320 12.87 -11.31 -0.72
C ILE A 320 12.20 -10.00 -1.18
N THR A 321 11.02 -10.09 -1.79
CA THR A 321 10.29 -8.92 -2.31
C THR A 321 9.71 -8.03 -1.23
N LEU A 322 9.58 -8.52 0.00
CA LEU A 322 9.00 -7.82 1.14
C LEU A 322 10.05 -7.45 2.21
N GLU A 323 11.33 -7.61 1.88
CA GLU A 323 12.44 -7.27 2.79
C GLU A 323 12.43 -5.80 3.22
N TYR A 324 12.00 -4.89 2.33
CA TYR A 324 11.92 -3.46 2.62
C TYR A 324 10.92 -3.13 3.75
N LEU A 325 10.02 -4.05 4.09
CA LEU A 325 9.07 -3.93 5.19
C LEU A 325 9.61 -4.50 6.51
N ALA A 326 10.84 -5.03 6.54
CA ALA A 326 11.47 -5.46 7.79
C ALA A 326 11.79 -4.20 8.62
N VAL A 327 11.32 -4.17 9.87
CA VAL A 327 11.40 -2.98 10.73
C VAL A 327 12.85 -2.67 11.10
N ASP A 328 13.68 -3.70 11.30
CA ASP A 328 15.08 -3.57 11.69
C ASP A 328 15.95 -4.74 11.17
N GLU A 329 17.27 -4.53 11.10
CA GLU A 329 18.26 -5.59 10.83
C GLU A 329 18.16 -6.77 11.82
N THR A 330 17.59 -6.55 13.01
CA THR A 330 17.33 -7.60 13.99
C THR A 330 16.24 -8.56 13.54
N GLU A 331 15.22 -8.08 12.82
CA GLU A 331 14.18 -8.94 12.26
C GLU A 331 14.77 -9.89 11.22
N LEU A 332 15.65 -9.37 10.35
CA LEU A 332 16.36 -10.18 9.34
C LEU A 332 17.35 -11.19 9.95
N LYS A 333 17.79 -10.98 11.20
CA LYS A 333 18.58 -11.98 11.95
C LYS A 333 17.72 -13.12 12.49
N VAL A 334 16.47 -12.83 12.86
CA VAL A 334 15.51 -13.85 13.33
C VAL A 334 14.94 -14.61 12.14
N TYR A 335 14.49 -13.88 11.11
CA TYR A 335 13.90 -14.40 9.89
C TYR A 335 14.78 -14.03 8.69
N PRO A 336 15.78 -14.87 8.36
CA PRO A 336 16.65 -14.62 7.22
C PRO A 336 15.88 -14.69 5.90
N ARG A 337 16.46 -14.16 4.81
CA ARG A 337 15.86 -14.24 3.48
C ARG A 337 15.53 -15.69 3.08
N CYS A 338 14.37 -15.89 2.49
CA CYS A 338 13.91 -17.21 2.08
C CYS A 338 14.85 -17.86 1.05
N ASN A 339 15.28 -19.09 1.33
CA ASN A 339 16.00 -19.93 0.38
C ASN A 339 15.01 -20.88 -0.32
N TYR A 340 14.56 -20.51 -1.51
CA TYR A 340 13.56 -21.30 -2.25
C TYR A 340 14.02 -22.71 -2.62
N SER A 341 15.31 -23.05 -2.54
CA SER A 341 15.79 -24.41 -2.78
C SER A 341 15.71 -25.31 -1.54
N ASN A 342 15.51 -24.71 -0.35
CA ASN A 342 15.48 -25.44 0.91
C ASN A 342 14.49 -24.78 1.88
N LEU A 343 13.21 -24.73 1.49
CA LEU A 343 12.15 -24.29 2.37
C LEU A 343 11.76 -25.41 3.35
N LYS A 344 11.42 -25.02 4.57
CA LYS A 344 10.87 -25.92 5.59
C LYS A 344 9.53 -26.46 5.09
N MET A 345 9.44 -27.78 4.89
CA MET A 345 8.20 -28.41 4.50
C MET A 345 7.22 -28.41 5.67
N ILE A 346 6.00 -27.94 5.42
CA ILE A 346 4.90 -27.94 6.38
C ILE A 346 3.77 -28.73 5.76
N GLU A 347 3.05 -29.51 6.57
CA GLU A 347 1.82 -30.14 6.10
C GLU A 347 0.74 -29.08 5.85
N PRO A 348 0.06 -29.09 4.69
CA PRO A 348 -0.97 -28.09 4.36
C PRO A 348 -2.10 -27.99 5.38
N SER A 349 -2.33 -29.04 6.18
CA SER A 349 -3.32 -29.08 7.27
C SER A 349 -2.94 -28.24 8.49
N ASN A 350 -1.67 -27.86 8.64
CA ASN A 350 -1.19 -27.02 9.75
C ASN A 350 -1.06 -25.55 9.38
N ILE A 351 -1.39 -25.16 8.14
CA ILE A 351 -1.50 -23.75 7.75
C ILE A 351 -2.76 -23.23 8.43
N THR A 352 -2.58 -22.72 9.64
CA THR A 352 -3.64 -22.12 10.46
C THR A 352 -3.83 -20.69 9.99
N ASP A 353 -5.10 -20.36 9.82
CA ASP A 353 -5.71 -19.15 9.29
C ASP A 353 -5.29 -18.62 7.91
N THR A 354 -6.32 -18.60 7.07
CA THR A 354 -6.31 -18.27 5.65
C THR A 354 -5.72 -16.88 5.44
N GLU A 355 -4.95 -16.71 4.37
CA GLU A 355 -4.59 -15.41 3.79
C GLU A 355 -5.77 -14.42 3.73
N THR A 356 -7.01 -14.93 3.70
CA THR A 356 -8.28 -14.20 3.81
C THR A 356 -8.51 -13.54 5.17
N ALA A 357 -8.17 -14.17 6.29
CA ALA A 357 -8.38 -13.65 7.65
C ALA A 357 -7.51 -12.41 7.89
N CYS A 358 -6.21 -12.54 7.60
CA CYS A 358 -5.28 -11.42 7.71
C CYS A 358 -5.59 -10.28 6.70
N ARG A 359 -6.20 -10.60 5.55
CA ARG A 359 -6.71 -9.56 4.64
C ARG A 359 -7.98 -8.87 5.15
N ALA A 360 -8.77 -9.52 6.00
CA ALA A 360 -9.98 -8.94 6.56
C ALA A 360 -9.68 -7.79 7.54
N GLU A 361 -8.50 -7.82 8.18
CA GLU A 361 -8.01 -6.75 9.06
C GLU A 361 -7.51 -5.50 8.30
N CYS A 362 -7.24 -5.63 6.99
CA CYS A 362 -6.82 -4.50 6.16
C CYS A 362 -8.05 -3.74 5.65
N HIS A 363 -8.45 -2.72 6.40
CA HIS A 363 -9.48 -1.77 5.98
C HIS A 363 -8.90 -0.71 5.04
N ARG A 364 -9.76 0.03 4.34
CA ARG A 364 -9.37 1.20 3.51
C ARG A 364 -8.97 2.38 4.38
N ASP A 365 -8.22 3.34 3.81
CA ASP A 365 -7.95 4.60 4.49
C ASP A 365 -9.26 5.37 4.79
N CYS A 366 -9.34 5.92 6.00
CA CYS A 366 -10.41 6.82 6.40
C CYS A 366 -10.40 8.12 5.58
N ASN A 367 -9.24 8.52 5.07
CA ASN A 367 -9.06 9.65 4.18
C ASN A 367 -8.87 9.17 2.74
N TYR A 368 -9.95 9.14 1.94
CA TYR A 368 -9.83 8.69 0.55
C TYR A 368 -10.48 9.65 -0.45
N ILE A 369 -9.84 9.74 -1.63
CA ILE A 369 -10.28 10.58 -2.74
C ILE A 369 -11.02 9.71 -3.76
N LYS A 370 -12.22 10.12 -4.10
CA LYS A 370 -13.00 9.52 -5.18
C LYS A 370 -12.83 10.31 -6.47
N TYR A 371 -12.24 9.67 -7.47
CA TYR A 371 -12.02 10.21 -8.80
C TYR A 371 -13.12 9.74 -9.77
N ASP A 372 -13.46 10.62 -10.71
CA ASP A 372 -14.20 10.29 -11.92
C ASP A 372 -13.30 10.56 -13.11
N VAL A 373 -13.15 9.54 -13.94
CA VAL A 373 -12.26 9.58 -15.09
C VAL A 373 -13.05 9.33 -16.36
N LYS A 374 -12.85 10.20 -17.35
CA LYS A 374 -13.46 10.07 -18.67
C LYS A 374 -12.36 10.03 -19.72
N LYS A 375 -12.40 9.00 -20.56
CA LYS A 375 -11.46 8.83 -21.67
C LYS A 375 -12.02 9.50 -22.93
N GLY A 376 -11.30 10.49 -23.44
CA GLY A 376 -11.44 10.97 -24.82
C GLY A 376 -10.39 10.32 -25.72
N VAL A 377 -10.77 9.93 -26.94
CA VAL A 377 -9.83 9.38 -27.92
C VAL A 377 -9.77 10.29 -29.14
N ALA A 378 -8.58 10.80 -29.43
CA ALA A 378 -8.28 11.56 -30.64
C ALA A 378 -7.34 10.72 -31.51
N ARG A 379 -7.84 10.26 -32.66
CA ARG A 379 -6.98 9.56 -33.62
C ARG A 379 -6.00 10.53 -34.26
N HIS A 380 -4.74 10.13 -34.45
CA HIS A 380 -3.77 10.95 -35.17
C HIS A 380 -4.30 11.30 -36.57
N THR A 381 -4.31 12.58 -36.93
CA THR A 381 -4.86 13.09 -38.19
C THR A 381 -4.17 12.50 -39.43
N SER A 382 -2.90 12.11 -39.32
CA SER A 382 -2.17 11.37 -40.36
C SER A 382 -2.78 9.99 -40.64
N ALA A 383 -3.18 9.24 -39.60
CA ALA A 383 -3.86 7.94 -39.73
C ALA A 383 -5.23 8.08 -40.41
N ILE A 384 -5.98 9.13 -40.07
CA ILE A 384 -7.27 9.43 -40.70
C ILE A 384 -7.09 9.78 -42.18
N ILE A 385 -6.14 10.67 -42.52
CA ILE A 385 -5.85 11.07 -43.90
C ILE A 385 -5.38 9.88 -44.74
N ALA A 386 -4.53 9.03 -44.16
CA ALA A 386 -4.01 7.82 -44.78
C ALA A 386 -5.13 6.79 -45.06
N GLN A 387 -6.00 6.49 -44.07
CA GLN A 387 -7.15 5.61 -44.25
C GLN A 387 -8.19 6.15 -45.25
N THR A 388 -8.38 7.47 -45.30
CA THR A 388 -9.36 8.09 -46.19
C THR A 388 -8.91 8.09 -47.64
N ARG A 389 -7.61 8.28 -47.92
CA ARG A 389 -7.03 8.15 -49.28
C ARG A 389 -7.02 6.71 -49.78
N ALA A 390 -6.91 5.75 -48.87
CA ALA A 390 -6.72 4.36 -49.26
C ALA A 390 -8.04 3.61 -49.49
N LYS A 391 -9.17 4.14 -49.01
CA LYS A 391 -10.51 3.67 -49.39
C LYS A 391 -10.84 3.81 -50.89
N SER A 392 -10.05 4.55 -51.68
CA SER A 392 -10.25 4.68 -53.12
C SER A 392 -9.47 3.67 -53.99
N ASN A 393 -8.48 2.94 -53.47
CA ASN A 393 -7.71 1.97 -54.27
C ASN A 393 -7.02 0.90 -53.41
N SER A 394 -7.31 -0.39 -53.67
CA SER A 394 -6.80 -1.52 -52.87
C SER A 394 -5.29 -1.75 -53.00
N ALA A 395 -4.69 -1.36 -54.12
CA ALA A 395 -3.24 -1.43 -54.32
C ALA A 395 -2.48 -0.33 -53.54
N GLU A 396 -3.10 0.84 -53.35
CA GLU A 396 -2.54 1.90 -52.51
C GLU A 396 -2.70 1.57 -51.02
N MET A 397 -3.76 0.88 -50.60
CA MET A 397 -3.87 0.32 -49.24
C MET A 397 -2.71 -0.60 -48.89
N ALA A 398 -2.35 -1.54 -49.77
CA ALA A 398 -1.26 -2.48 -49.50
C ALA A 398 0.10 -1.77 -49.39
N LYS A 399 0.35 -0.76 -50.25
CA LYS A 399 1.55 0.06 -50.20
C LYS A 399 1.59 0.97 -48.98
N LEU A 400 0.46 1.57 -48.62
CA LEU A 400 0.30 2.41 -47.44
C LEU A 400 0.45 1.60 -46.14
N VAL A 401 -0.05 0.36 -46.06
CA VAL A 401 0.20 -0.51 -44.90
C VAL A 401 1.69 -0.85 -44.77
N GLN A 402 2.40 -0.99 -45.90
CA GLN A 402 3.86 -1.22 -45.92
C GLN A 402 4.67 0.04 -45.55
N GLU A 403 4.20 1.23 -45.94
CA GLU A 403 4.79 2.54 -45.59
C GLU A 403 4.42 2.98 -44.15
N LEU A 404 3.20 2.74 -43.69
CA LEU A 404 2.72 2.98 -42.31
C LEU A 404 3.33 2.01 -41.30
N GLY A 405 3.74 0.82 -41.74
CA GLY A 405 4.60 -0.06 -40.94
C GLY A 405 6.00 0.54 -40.67
N GLN A 406 6.37 1.61 -41.39
CA GLN A 406 7.57 2.42 -41.15
C GLN A 406 7.28 3.80 -40.54
N ASP A 407 6.05 4.31 -40.64
CA ASP A 407 5.67 5.61 -40.07
C ASP A 407 5.23 5.52 -38.59
N VAL A 408 5.83 6.41 -37.81
CA VAL A 408 5.72 6.61 -36.35
C VAL A 408 4.29 6.67 -35.76
N PRO A 409 3.21 7.16 -36.43
CA PRO A 409 1.94 7.43 -35.75
C PRO A 409 1.20 6.21 -35.19
N HIS A 410 1.37 5.02 -35.76
CA HIS A 410 0.62 3.82 -35.34
C HIS A 410 1.28 3.05 -34.20
N ASN A 411 2.55 3.33 -33.95
CA ASN A 411 3.34 2.67 -32.93
C ASN A 411 3.49 3.55 -31.70
N GLU A 412 2.90 4.74 -31.71
CA GLU A 412 2.99 5.70 -30.62
C GLU A 412 1.70 5.69 -29.80
N LEU A 413 1.84 5.70 -28.49
CA LEU A 413 0.77 5.94 -27.54
C LEU A 413 1.07 7.27 -26.85
N THR A 414 0.16 8.23 -26.96
CA THR A 414 0.21 9.46 -26.16
C THR A 414 -1.00 9.52 -25.24
N VAL A 415 -0.77 9.69 -23.95
CA VAL A 415 -1.78 9.84 -22.92
C VAL A 415 -1.60 11.19 -22.23
N ASN A 416 -2.64 12.01 -22.26
CA ASN A 416 -2.69 13.30 -21.56
C ASN A 416 -3.66 13.20 -20.40
N PHE A 417 -3.22 13.56 -19.21
CA PHE A 417 -4.06 13.68 -18.04
C PHE A 417 -4.41 15.15 -17.83
N LEU A 418 -5.70 15.44 -17.69
CA LEU A 418 -6.21 16.80 -17.58
C LEU A 418 -7.25 16.95 -16.48
N PHE A 419 -7.25 18.10 -15.81
CA PHE A 419 -8.33 18.49 -14.90
C PHE A 419 -9.34 19.38 -15.62
N THR A 420 -10.64 19.09 -15.50
CA THR A 420 -11.69 19.98 -16.02
C THR A 420 -12.19 20.99 -15.00
N SER A 421 -12.28 20.61 -13.73
CA SER A 421 -12.81 21.46 -12.67
C SER A 421 -12.10 21.16 -11.35
N PHE A 422 -12.03 22.17 -10.50
CA PHE A 422 -11.48 22.10 -9.14
C PHE A 422 -12.59 22.15 -8.08
N GLU A 423 -13.75 21.65 -8.47
CA GLU A 423 -14.96 21.60 -7.65
C GLU A 423 -15.16 20.15 -7.22
N TYR A 424 -15.33 19.93 -5.92
CA TYR A 424 -15.53 18.61 -5.36
C TYR A 424 -16.41 18.67 -4.11
N MET A 425 -16.99 17.54 -3.76
CA MET A 425 -17.73 17.37 -2.51
C MET A 425 -16.77 16.94 -1.41
N ASP A 426 -16.72 17.68 -0.30
CA ASP A 426 -16.02 17.28 0.91
C ASP A 426 -17.03 16.63 1.86
N CYS A 427 -16.81 15.36 2.18
CA CYS A 427 -17.66 14.56 3.05
C CYS A 427 -16.87 14.27 4.32
N GLU A 428 -17.21 14.96 5.39
CA GLU A 428 -16.57 14.80 6.70
C GLU A 428 -17.57 14.13 7.65
N GLN A 429 -17.14 13.02 8.25
CA GLN A 429 -17.90 12.32 9.26
C GLN A 429 -17.46 12.82 10.63
N ASP A 430 -18.41 13.28 11.42
CA ASP A 430 -18.17 13.78 12.78
C ASP A 430 -19.08 13.05 13.78
N TRP A 431 -18.63 12.90 15.02
CA TRP A 431 -19.48 12.38 16.08
C TRP A 431 -20.65 13.34 16.32
N GLU A 432 -21.89 12.84 16.21
CA GLU A 432 -23.12 13.66 16.25
C GLU A 432 -23.36 14.29 17.62
N THR A 433 -22.86 13.65 18.69
CA THR A 433 -22.99 14.17 20.05
C THR A 433 -21.63 14.16 20.74
N SER A 434 -21.09 15.34 21.04
CA SER A 434 -19.94 15.43 21.95
C SER A 434 -20.36 15.08 23.38
N TRP A 435 -19.43 14.55 24.19
CA TRP A 435 -19.68 14.29 25.62
C TRP A 435 -20.21 15.52 26.38
N VAL A 436 -19.83 16.72 25.91
CA VAL A 436 -20.27 18.00 26.45
C VAL A 436 -21.74 18.28 26.13
N GLU A 437 -22.18 18.03 24.89
CA GLU A 437 -23.58 18.18 24.49
C GLU A 437 -24.48 17.14 25.14
N PHE A 438 -24.00 15.90 25.28
CA PHE A 438 -24.72 14.86 26.02
C PHE A 438 -24.99 15.28 27.47
N ILE A 439 -23.96 15.70 28.21
CA ILE A 439 -24.11 16.20 29.58
C ILE A 439 -25.01 17.44 29.62
N GLY A 440 -24.90 18.33 28.63
CA GLY A 440 -25.75 19.50 28.46
C GLY A 440 -27.22 19.15 28.30
N ASN A 441 -27.54 18.19 27.43
CA ASN A 441 -28.90 17.72 27.16
C ASN A 441 -29.49 16.98 28.35
N VAL A 442 -28.73 16.07 28.98
CA VAL A 442 -29.14 15.38 30.23
C VAL A 442 -29.38 16.39 31.35
N GLY A 443 -28.48 17.35 31.53
CA GLY A 443 -28.62 18.44 32.49
C GLY A 443 -29.82 19.34 32.19
N GLY A 444 -30.09 19.61 30.92
CA GLY A 444 -31.25 20.37 30.44
C GLY A 444 -32.57 19.67 30.73
N VAL A 445 -32.69 18.38 30.45
CA VAL A 445 -33.89 17.56 30.73
C VAL A 445 -34.12 17.46 32.25
N LEU A 446 -33.09 17.21 33.05
CA LEU A 446 -33.19 17.15 34.51
C LEU A 446 -33.55 18.51 35.12
N GLY A 447 -32.96 19.60 34.60
CA GLY A 447 -33.24 20.96 35.03
C GLY A 447 -34.65 21.42 34.65
N LEU A 448 -35.12 21.11 33.44
CA LEU A 448 -36.42 21.54 32.93
C LEU A 448 -37.59 20.89 33.68
N TRP A 449 -37.50 19.58 33.92
CA TRP A 449 -38.63 18.81 34.45
C TRP A 449 -38.62 18.67 35.97
N LEU A 450 -37.44 18.64 36.60
CA LEU A 450 -37.29 18.42 38.04
C LEU A 450 -36.65 19.61 38.77
N GLY A 451 -36.12 20.61 38.05
CA GLY A 451 -35.37 21.72 38.65
C GLY A 451 -34.07 21.25 39.33
N LEU A 452 -33.58 20.06 39.00
CA LEU A 452 -32.42 19.46 39.64
C LEU A 452 -31.15 19.88 38.90
N SER A 453 -30.16 20.30 39.68
CA SER A 453 -28.79 20.50 39.20
C SER A 453 -27.93 19.28 39.53
N ALA A 454 -26.75 19.16 38.94
CA ALA A 454 -25.77 18.13 39.30
C ALA A 454 -25.49 18.10 40.82
N LEU A 455 -25.47 19.26 41.47
CA LEU A 455 -25.29 19.38 42.92
C LEU A 455 -26.47 18.78 43.70
N SER A 456 -27.69 18.89 43.20
CA SER A 456 -28.90 18.31 43.82
C SER A 456 -28.86 16.78 43.78
N VAL A 457 -28.32 16.20 42.69
CA VAL A 457 -28.12 14.75 42.56
C VAL A 457 -27.04 14.27 43.54
N ILE A 458 -25.89 14.95 43.59
CA ILE A 458 -24.81 14.63 44.54
C ILE A 458 -25.31 14.72 45.99
N GLN A 459 -26.05 15.78 46.32
CA GLN A 459 -26.62 15.97 47.65
C GLN A 459 -27.63 14.88 48.01
N SER A 460 -28.41 14.40 47.04
CA SER A 460 -29.33 13.28 47.22
C SER A 460 -28.59 11.96 47.45
N VAL A 461 -27.51 11.70 46.70
CA VAL A 461 -26.65 10.52 46.89
C VAL A 461 -25.97 10.56 48.25
N VAL A 462 -25.45 11.71 48.69
CA VAL A 462 -24.85 11.89 50.02
C VAL A 462 -25.90 11.70 51.12
N TRP A 463 -27.12 12.19 50.92
CA TRP A 463 -28.22 12.01 51.88
C TRP A 463 -28.63 10.53 51.98
N ILE A 464 -28.79 9.84 50.86
CA ILE A 464 -29.06 8.39 50.81
C ILE A 464 -27.92 7.61 51.47
N TYR A 465 -26.66 7.95 51.13
CA TYR A 465 -25.48 7.33 51.73
C TYR A 465 -25.43 7.50 53.25
N ASN A 466 -25.77 8.69 53.76
CA ASN A 466 -25.86 8.94 55.19
C ASN A 466 -27.06 8.22 55.84
N MET A 467 -28.18 8.07 55.12
CA MET A 467 -29.38 7.38 55.60
C MET A 467 -29.17 5.87 55.74
N PHE A 468 -28.34 5.27 54.88
CA PHE A 468 -27.99 3.85 54.94
C PHE A 468 -26.67 3.56 55.68
N ARG A 469 -26.05 4.58 56.31
CA ARG A 469 -24.84 4.37 57.12
C ARG A 469 -25.23 3.70 58.43
N PRO A 470 -24.75 2.46 58.72
CA PRO A 470 -25.01 1.84 60.01
C PRO A 470 -24.27 2.62 61.10
N GLU A 471 -24.98 3.05 62.15
CA GLU A 471 -24.38 3.71 63.32
C GLU A 471 -23.37 2.76 63.98
N LYS A 472 -22.07 3.03 63.82
CA LYS A 472 -21.06 2.42 64.68
C LYS A 472 -21.15 3.09 66.05
N LYS A 473 -21.70 2.37 67.04
CA LYS A 473 -21.55 2.72 68.45
C LYS A 473 -20.07 2.63 68.82
N VAL A 474 -19.43 3.79 68.99
CA VAL A 474 -18.11 3.90 69.62
C VAL A 474 -18.36 4.24 71.08
N GLU A 475 -18.27 3.23 71.94
CA GLU A 475 -18.29 3.41 73.39
C GLU A 475 -16.90 3.91 73.82
N LYS A 476 -16.88 5.08 74.47
CA LYS A 476 -15.69 5.75 74.97
C LYS A 476 -15.26 5.09 76.28
N VAL A 477 -13.98 4.74 76.39
CA VAL A 477 -13.32 4.49 77.68
C VAL A 477 -12.47 5.73 77.98
N GLU A 478 -12.69 6.30 79.17
CA GLU A 478 -11.96 7.44 79.73
C GLU A 478 -10.56 7.00 80.20
N ASP A 479 -9.54 7.80 79.90
CA ASP A 479 -8.16 7.63 80.36
C ASP A 479 -7.97 8.22 81.77
N GLU A 480 -7.26 7.52 82.65
CA GLU A 480 -6.41 8.12 83.70
C GLU A 480 -5.12 7.30 83.89
N ASP A 481 -4.00 7.99 83.60
CA ASP A 481 -2.58 7.85 83.98
C ASP A 481 -1.94 6.51 84.41
N GLY A 482 -0.82 6.18 83.75
CA GLY A 482 0.21 5.32 84.34
C GLY A 482 1.27 4.70 83.42
N THR A 483 2.28 5.49 83.04
CA THR A 483 3.67 5.07 82.70
C THR A 483 4.04 4.29 81.42
N PHE A 484 4.93 4.93 80.65
CA PHE A 484 6.07 4.42 79.85
C PHE A 484 5.85 3.42 78.71
N SER A 485 6.11 3.83 77.46
CA SER A 485 7.43 3.61 76.80
C SER A 485 7.38 3.87 75.29
N SER A 486 8.28 4.76 74.85
CA SER A 486 9.02 4.80 73.58
C SER A 486 8.32 4.53 72.23
N ASN A 487 8.23 5.59 71.43
CA ASN A 487 8.08 5.64 69.96
C ASN A 487 8.61 4.40 69.22
N PRO A 488 8.01 4.08 68.06
CA PRO A 488 8.80 4.31 66.86
C PRO A 488 7.98 4.68 65.59
N PHE A 489 8.48 5.68 64.86
CA PHE A 489 8.15 6.07 63.48
C PHE A 489 6.84 6.88 63.28
N GLY A 490 6.85 8.18 63.00
CA GLY A 490 7.92 9.03 62.46
C GLY A 490 7.68 9.34 60.97
N ASP A 491 7.79 10.63 60.68
CA ASP A 491 8.09 11.27 59.40
C ASP A 491 7.38 10.83 58.12
N VAL A 492 6.58 11.79 57.67
CA VAL A 492 6.29 12.06 56.27
C VAL A 492 7.59 12.47 55.58
N THR A 493 8.03 11.71 54.58
CA THR A 493 8.93 12.22 53.54
C THR A 493 8.37 11.92 52.16
N LEU A 494 8.29 13.00 51.36
CA LEU A 494 8.17 13.00 49.91
C LEU A 494 9.13 12.00 49.26
N SER A 495 8.69 11.32 48.19
CA SER A 495 9.25 11.43 46.84
C SER A 495 8.86 10.22 45.98
N GLN A 496 8.46 10.48 44.71
CA GLN A 496 8.66 9.65 43.51
C GLN A 496 7.93 8.28 43.47
N ASN A 497 7.36 7.77 42.38
CA ASN A 497 7.07 8.13 40.99
C ASN A 497 6.23 6.93 40.48
N PRO A 498 5.03 7.05 39.87
CA PRO A 498 4.18 5.88 39.61
C PRO A 498 4.44 5.17 38.28
N PHE A 499 5.50 5.52 37.55
CA PHE A 499 5.83 4.88 36.27
C PHE A 499 7.26 4.33 36.23
N GLY A 500 7.37 3.01 36.12
CA GLY A 500 8.49 2.35 35.44
C GLY A 500 9.26 1.31 36.25
N GLY A 501 9.26 0.08 35.74
CA GLY A 501 10.45 -0.77 35.76
C GLY A 501 10.33 -2.10 36.49
N ALA A 502 10.18 -3.16 35.72
CA ALA A 502 10.40 -4.55 36.09
C ALA A 502 11.80 -4.78 36.71
N ASP A 503 11.92 -5.76 37.61
CA ASP A 503 12.80 -6.89 37.31
C ASP A 503 12.58 -8.08 38.26
N GLU A 504 12.70 -9.24 37.65
CA GLU A 504 12.59 -10.57 38.22
C GLU A 504 13.71 -10.91 39.23
N ASP A 505 13.32 -11.67 40.25
CA ASP A 505 13.98 -12.93 40.61
C ASP A 505 15.50 -12.91 40.90
N LEU A 506 15.87 -12.40 42.07
CA LEU A 506 17.18 -12.63 42.69
C LEU A 506 17.06 -12.87 44.20
N LYS A 507 16.75 -14.12 44.61
CA LYS A 507 17.39 -14.79 45.79
C LYS A 507 16.98 -16.25 46.01
N ARG A 508 17.13 -17.07 44.97
CA ARG A 508 17.49 -18.49 45.13
C ARG A 508 18.96 -18.58 45.57
N ARG A 509 19.30 -18.27 46.83
CA ARG A 509 20.63 -18.56 47.44
C ARG A 509 20.65 -18.27 48.96
N ARG A 510 20.04 -19.13 49.76
CA ARG A 510 20.59 -19.49 51.08
C ARG A 510 20.58 -21.01 51.25
N LYS A 511 21.75 -21.56 50.92
CA LYS A 511 22.25 -22.88 51.29
C LYS A 511 22.06 -23.09 52.79
N ILE A 512 21.40 -24.20 53.13
CA ILE A 512 21.94 -25.26 53.98
C ILE A 512 22.70 -24.78 55.23
N SER A 513 22.06 -24.89 56.40
CA SER A 513 22.73 -25.44 57.58
C SER A 513 21.74 -26.15 58.50
N ASN A 514 21.94 -27.46 58.61
CA ASN A 514 21.80 -28.31 59.80
C ASN A 514 20.43 -28.54 60.44
N THR A 515 19.85 -29.70 60.07
CA THR A 515 19.63 -30.89 60.89
C THR A 515 19.42 -30.79 62.43
N THR A 516 18.46 -31.62 62.87
CA THR A 516 18.33 -32.44 64.11
C THR A 516 17.53 -31.94 65.32
N ALA A 517 16.67 -32.87 65.79
CA ALA A 517 15.94 -32.98 67.06
C ALA A 517 14.76 -31.99 67.22
N THR A 518 13.51 -32.40 67.40
CA THR A 518 12.88 -33.61 68.00
C THR A 518 11.56 -33.92 67.33
#